data_AF-A0A835KF73-F1
#
_entry.id   AF-A0A835KF73-F1
#
_cell.length_a   1.000
_cell.length_b   1.000
_cell.length_c   1.000
_cell.angle_alpha   90.00
_cell.angle_beta   90.00
_cell.angle_gamma   90.00
#
_symmetry.space_group_name_H-M   'P 1'
#
loop_
_entity.id
_entity.type
_entity.pdbx_description
1 polymer ?
#
loop_
_entity_poly.entity_id
_entity_poly.type
_entity_poly.pdbx_seq_one_letter_code
_entity_poly.pdbx_strand_id
1 'polypeptide(L)'
;MPASFKVHRHNPTQKTESLLADFCETSVGRVAPVDSGLWWILLRAYTNWTGGNALAESTNWQRAMHLILRLCFSEGCDTFPALLCADGCSMIDQRMGTCGYPNEIQALFFMSMRRALSMLKQDSDADFVTHITKRIQSLSYHLHSFYWLDFQRLNQICFYKTEEYSQTALNKFNMIPESIPDWIFDLMPSHGGYFIGNVSPARMDFRWFCLGNFIAILSSLVTGEKAEAMPDLVDELCEELNREMSLKISYPGMENQEWHIVTGCDPKNTRWSYHNGGSWSGESALEARYITLYCVIGQLLQSCWIFCLLPSAVLSHCYYSCWWH
;
A
#
# COMPACT_ATOMS: atom_id res chain seq x y z
N MET A 1 -7.40 -7.80 12.39
CA MET A 1 -8.62 -6.97 12.48
C MET A 1 -9.67 -7.58 11.57
N PRO A 2 -10.98 -7.41 11.83
CA PRO A 2 -11.99 -7.92 10.91
C PRO A 2 -11.97 -7.13 9.60
N ALA A 3 -12.24 -7.83 8.50
CA ALA A 3 -12.35 -7.26 7.17
C ALA A 3 -13.62 -6.40 7.05
N SER A 4 -14.74 -6.95 7.50
CA SER A 4 -16.05 -6.30 7.49
C SER A 4 -16.86 -6.65 8.73
N PHE A 5 -17.99 -5.97 8.92
CA PHE A 5 -18.97 -6.33 9.94
C PHE A 5 -20.38 -6.02 9.45
N LYS A 6 -21.36 -6.76 9.97
CA LYS A 6 -22.79 -6.58 9.69
C LYS A 6 -23.55 -6.30 10.98
N VAL A 7 -24.51 -5.38 10.91
CA VAL A 7 -25.44 -5.13 12.01
C VAL A 7 -26.61 -6.09 11.87
N HIS A 8 -26.74 -7.01 12.82
CA HIS A 8 -27.83 -7.97 12.86
C HIS A 8 -28.90 -7.49 13.85
N ARG A 9 -30.16 -7.41 13.40
CA ARG A 9 -31.30 -7.03 14.24
C ARG A 9 -32.05 -8.28 14.68
N HIS A 10 -32.03 -8.57 15.98
CA HIS A 10 -32.79 -9.70 16.53
C HIS A 10 -34.25 -9.30 16.73
N ASN A 11 -35.15 -9.86 15.89
CA ASN A 11 -36.61 -9.73 15.94
C ASN A 11 -37.18 -8.30 15.78
N PRO A 12 -38.37 -8.12 15.15
CA PRO A 12 -39.00 -6.80 15.02
C PRO A 12 -39.42 -6.17 16.35
N THR A 13 -39.52 -6.98 17.41
CA THR A 13 -40.08 -6.59 18.71
C THR A 13 -39.02 -6.26 19.78
N GLN A 14 -37.78 -6.71 19.62
CA GLN A 14 -36.66 -6.35 20.50
C GLN A 14 -35.71 -5.42 19.75
N LYS A 15 -35.50 -4.20 20.27
CA LYS A 15 -34.52 -3.25 19.72
C LYS A 15 -33.07 -3.63 20.11
N THR A 16 -32.71 -4.90 19.96
CA THR A 16 -31.36 -5.40 20.24
C THR A 16 -30.63 -5.59 18.93
N GLU A 17 -29.63 -4.75 18.70
CA GLU A 17 -28.71 -4.85 17.57
C GLU A 17 -27.43 -5.57 18.04
N SER A 18 -26.96 -6.53 17.25
CA SER A 18 -25.67 -7.21 17.47
C SER A 18 -24.74 -6.97 16.27
N LEU A 19 -23.44 -6.87 16.55
CA LEU A 19 -22.41 -6.73 15.50
C LEU A 19 -21.80 -8.10 15.23
N LEU A 20 -21.89 -8.55 13.99
CA LEU A 20 -21.23 -9.76 13.50
C LEU A 20 -20.04 -9.35 12.65
N ALA A 21 -18.83 -9.60 13.15
CA ALA A 21 -17.59 -9.31 12.44
C ALA A 21 -17.17 -10.50 11.58
N ASP A 22 -16.68 -10.23 10.37
CA ASP A 22 -16.08 -11.23 9.49
C ASP A 22 -14.55 -11.05 9.48
N PHE A 23 -13.85 -12.07 9.94
CA PHE A 23 -12.38 -12.18 9.89
C PHE A 23 -11.91 -12.97 8.67
N CYS A 24 -12.73 -12.95 7.61
CA CYS A 24 -12.57 -13.67 6.35
C CYS A 24 -12.90 -15.16 6.40
N GLU A 25 -13.59 -15.60 7.45
CA GLU A 25 -14.15 -16.95 7.54
C GLU A 25 -15.27 -17.16 6.50
N THR A 26 -16.01 -16.10 6.17
CA THR A 26 -17.08 -16.13 5.16
C THR A 26 -16.69 -15.48 3.83
N SER A 27 -15.51 -14.88 3.75
CA SER A 27 -14.99 -14.27 2.52
C SER A 27 -14.73 -15.30 1.41
N VAL A 28 -14.93 -14.87 0.16
CA VAL A 28 -14.53 -15.67 -1.01
C VAL A 28 -13.01 -15.82 -1.02
N GLY A 29 -12.51 -17.04 -1.17
CA GLY A 29 -11.07 -17.31 -1.18
C GLY A 29 -10.39 -17.30 0.19
N ARG A 30 -11.11 -17.02 1.29
CA ARG A 30 -10.58 -16.97 2.67
C ARG A 30 -9.37 -16.05 2.81
N VAL A 31 -9.46 -14.90 2.16
CA VAL A 31 -8.34 -13.98 1.98
C VAL A 31 -8.08 -13.21 3.27
N ALA A 32 -6.83 -13.17 3.75
CA ALA A 32 -6.51 -12.49 5.00
C ALA A 32 -6.39 -10.96 4.81
N PRO A 33 -7.12 -10.13 5.58
CA PRO A 33 -7.17 -8.69 5.36
C PRO A 33 -6.07 -8.00 6.18
N VAL A 34 -4.85 -8.01 5.63
CA VAL A 34 -3.65 -7.51 6.33
C VAL A 34 -3.72 -5.99 6.49
N ASP A 35 -4.22 -5.31 5.46
CA ASP A 35 -4.41 -3.86 5.39
C ASP A 35 -5.38 -3.32 6.47
N SER A 36 -6.43 -4.08 6.85
CA SER A 36 -7.43 -3.64 7.84
C SER A 36 -6.83 -3.19 9.17
N GLY A 37 -5.80 -3.90 9.65
CA GLY A 37 -5.10 -3.54 10.88
C GLY A 37 -4.30 -2.25 10.72
N LEU A 38 -3.64 -2.09 9.57
CA LEU A 38 -2.83 -0.93 9.25
C LEU A 38 -3.71 0.32 9.09
N TRP A 39 -4.81 0.20 8.36
CA TRP A 39 -5.82 1.24 8.21
C TRP A 39 -6.47 1.63 9.54
N TRP A 40 -6.72 0.68 10.43
CA TRP A 40 -7.24 0.98 11.76
C TRP A 40 -6.29 1.89 12.56
N ILE A 41 -4.98 1.69 12.47
CA ILE A 41 -4.01 2.61 13.11
C ILE A 41 -4.10 4.01 12.49
N LEU A 42 -4.20 4.10 11.16
CA LEU A 42 -4.23 5.38 10.44
C LEU A 42 -5.51 6.19 10.66
N LEU A 43 -6.68 5.55 10.54
CA LEU A 43 -7.99 6.20 10.74
C LEU A 43 -8.08 6.85 12.12
N ARG A 44 -7.33 6.33 13.08
CA ARG A 44 -7.41 6.80 14.44
C ARG A 44 -6.30 7.77 14.84
N ALA A 45 -5.20 7.77 14.11
CA ALA A 45 -4.30 8.93 14.10
C ALA A 45 -5.06 10.19 13.68
N TYR A 46 -6.00 10.10 12.74
CA TYR A 46 -6.88 11.21 12.36
C TYR A 46 -7.75 11.70 13.54
N THR A 47 -8.35 10.78 14.31
CA THR A 47 -9.17 11.17 15.48
C THR A 47 -8.36 11.84 16.59
N ASN A 48 -7.05 11.56 16.67
CA ASN A 48 -6.13 12.26 17.56
C ASN A 48 -5.95 13.72 17.10
N TRP A 49 -5.77 13.92 15.79
CA TRP A 49 -5.61 15.25 15.19
C TRP A 49 -6.84 16.15 15.38
N THR A 50 -8.06 15.59 15.34
CA THR A 50 -9.30 16.33 15.60
C THR A 50 -9.53 16.69 17.09
N GLY A 51 -8.51 16.56 17.95
CA GLY A 51 -8.55 16.98 19.36
C GLY A 51 -8.88 15.87 20.36
N GLY A 52 -8.80 14.60 19.96
CA GLY A 52 -9.22 13.44 20.74
C GLY A 52 -8.10 12.69 21.48
N ASN A 53 -7.10 13.37 22.07
CA ASN A 53 -5.94 12.72 22.71
C ASN A 53 -6.32 11.66 23.77
N ALA A 54 -7.39 11.91 24.53
CA ALA A 54 -7.87 10.98 25.56
C ALA A 54 -8.24 9.59 25.01
N LEU A 55 -8.67 9.50 23.74
CA LEU A 55 -9.03 8.24 23.10
C LEU A 55 -7.77 7.44 22.70
N ALA A 56 -6.79 8.11 22.11
CA ALA A 56 -5.51 7.50 21.72
C ALA A 56 -4.74 6.98 22.94
N GLU A 57 -4.83 7.68 24.07
CA GLU A 57 -4.20 7.28 25.34
C GLU A 57 -4.98 6.19 26.11
N SER A 58 -6.16 5.79 25.66
CA SER A 58 -6.90 4.77 26.42
C SER A 58 -6.22 3.40 26.36
N THR A 59 -6.34 2.60 27.42
CA THR A 59 -5.61 1.33 27.56
C THR A 59 -5.96 0.32 26.47
N ASN A 60 -7.24 0.24 26.09
CA ASN A 60 -7.71 -0.66 25.02
C ASN A 60 -7.07 -0.33 23.67
N TRP A 61 -6.83 0.94 23.43
CA TRP A 61 -6.27 1.46 22.20
C TRP A 61 -4.79 1.21 22.08
N GLN A 62 -4.04 1.52 23.13
CA GLN A 62 -2.64 1.16 23.24
C GLN A 62 -2.49 -0.35 23.06
N ARG A 63 -3.30 -1.16 23.74
CA ARG A 63 -3.29 -2.62 23.59
C ARG A 63 -3.56 -3.08 22.16
N ALA A 64 -4.56 -2.52 21.49
CA ALA A 64 -4.87 -2.87 20.10
C ALA A 64 -3.73 -2.53 19.14
N MET A 65 -3.13 -1.33 19.25
CA MET A 65 -1.96 -0.95 18.45
C MET A 65 -0.78 -1.90 18.68
N HIS A 66 -0.47 -2.24 19.93
CA HIS A 66 0.59 -3.20 20.25
C HIS A 66 0.30 -4.58 19.65
N LEU A 67 -0.93 -5.08 19.72
CA LEU A 67 -1.29 -6.39 19.16
C LEU A 67 -1.16 -6.41 17.63
N ILE A 68 -1.64 -5.37 16.94
CA ILE A 68 -1.54 -5.27 15.48
C ILE A 68 -0.07 -5.24 15.04
N LEU A 69 0.74 -4.38 15.65
CA LEU A 69 2.15 -4.25 15.29
C LEU A 69 2.97 -5.48 15.68
N ARG A 70 2.71 -6.11 16.84
CA ARG A 70 3.38 -7.36 17.22
C ARG A 70 3.08 -8.50 16.25
N LEU A 71 1.88 -8.54 15.68
CA LEU A 71 1.56 -9.52 14.63
C LEU A 71 2.43 -9.29 13.38
N CYS A 72 2.57 -8.03 12.95
CA CYS A 72 3.44 -7.66 11.82
C CYS A 72 4.94 -7.85 12.08
N PHE A 73 5.37 -7.77 13.35
CA PHE A 73 6.76 -7.99 13.75
C PHE A 73 7.07 -9.44 14.15
N SER A 74 6.12 -10.35 14.00
CA SER A 74 6.33 -11.75 14.37
C SER A 74 7.56 -12.30 13.66
N GLU A 75 8.45 -12.90 14.46
CA GLU A 75 9.65 -13.53 13.91
C GLU A 75 9.24 -14.74 13.07
N GLY A 76 9.88 -14.90 11.92
CA GLY A 76 9.62 -15.98 10.99
C GLY A 76 10.84 -16.27 10.13
N CYS A 77 10.67 -17.15 9.14
CA CYS A 77 11.72 -17.50 8.19
C CYS A 77 12.01 -16.41 7.15
N ASP A 78 11.46 -15.21 7.33
CA ASP A 78 11.61 -14.12 6.38
C ASP A 78 12.95 -13.42 6.57
N THR A 79 13.67 -13.23 5.47
CA THR A 79 14.96 -12.53 5.45
C THR A 79 14.82 -11.05 5.13
N PHE A 80 13.62 -10.59 4.78
CA PHE A 80 13.36 -9.22 4.37
C PHE A 80 12.75 -8.37 5.49
N PRO A 81 13.01 -7.05 5.51
CA PRO A 81 12.35 -6.15 6.45
C PRO A 81 10.87 -5.92 6.11
N ALA A 82 10.46 -6.23 4.88
CA ALA A 82 9.10 -6.12 4.37
C ALA A 82 8.16 -7.20 4.98
N LEU A 83 6.86 -6.94 4.93
CA LEU A 83 5.84 -7.85 5.44
C LEU A 83 5.43 -8.84 4.35
N LEU A 84 5.71 -10.13 4.55
CA LEU A 84 5.27 -11.21 3.67
C LEU A 84 3.75 -11.34 3.69
N CYS A 85 3.14 -11.39 2.51
CA CYS A 85 1.70 -11.46 2.34
C CYS A 85 1.26 -12.50 1.31
N ALA A 86 0.09 -13.08 1.55
CA ALA A 86 -0.62 -13.89 0.57
C ALA A 86 -1.23 -13.01 -0.55
N ASP A 87 -1.64 -13.63 -1.64
CA ASP A 87 -2.40 -12.93 -2.69
C ASP A 87 -3.75 -12.46 -2.14
N GLY A 88 -4.27 -11.35 -2.64
CA GLY A 88 -5.53 -10.77 -2.17
C GLY A 88 -5.46 -10.02 -0.82
N CYS A 89 -4.29 -9.85 -0.21
CA CYS A 89 -4.17 -9.38 1.19
C CYS A 89 -4.48 -7.89 1.47
N SER A 90 -4.90 -7.14 0.45
CA SER A 90 -4.92 -5.67 0.40
C SER A 90 -6.27 -5.17 -0.09
N MET A 91 -6.36 -3.91 -0.58
CA MET A 91 -7.57 -3.45 -1.28
C MET A 91 -7.94 -4.38 -2.45
N ILE A 92 -6.92 -4.91 -3.13
CA ILE A 92 -7.08 -6.02 -4.07
C ILE A 92 -7.29 -7.29 -3.25
N ASP A 93 -8.55 -7.75 -3.17
CA ASP A 93 -9.00 -8.89 -2.35
C ASP A 93 -9.12 -10.23 -3.12
N GLN A 94 -8.66 -10.24 -4.38
CA GLN A 94 -8.69 -11.39 -5.28
C GLN A 94 -7.28 -11.71 -5.80
N ARG A 95 -7.15 -12.89 -6.40
CA ARG A 95 -5.87 -13.38 -6.92
C ARG A 95 -5.40 -12.50 -8.08
N MET A 96 -4.36 -11.71 -7.86
CA MET A 96 -3.83 -10.73 -8.82
C MET A 96 -2.31 -10.79 -8.94
N GLY A 97 -1.69 -11.83 -8.37
CA GLY A 97 -0.23 -11.96 -8.32
C GLY A 97 0.40 -10.99 -7.33
N THR A 98 -0.34 -10.51 -6.33
CA THR A 98 0.19 -9.56 -5.33
C THR A 98 0.85 -10.26 -4.14
N CYS A 99 0.96 -11.59 -4.16
CA CYS A 99 1.67 -12.36 -3.13
C CYS A 99 3.16 -11.99 -3.04
N GLY A 100 3.76 -12.22 -1.88
CA GLY A 100 5.12 -11.79 -1.57
C GLY A 100 5.10 -10.47 -0.81
N TYR A 101 5.65 -9.42 -1.41
CA TYR A 101 5.85 -8.13 -0.74
C TYR A 101 5.20 -6.99 -1.53
N PRO A 102 3.86 -6.92 -1.60
CA PRO A 102 3.16 -5.91 -2.40
C PRO A 102 3.40 -4.51 -1.85
N ASN A 103 3.73 -3.56 -2.74
CA ASN A 103 4.11 -2.20 -2.37
C ASN A 103 3.03 -1.47 -1.56
N GLU A 104 1.75 -1.74 -1.82
CA GLU A 104 0.61 -1.18 -1.10
C GLU A 104 0.69 -1.51 0.40
N ILE A 105 0.89 -2.78 0.74
CA ILE A 105 1.04 -3.22 2.13
C ILE A 105 2.32 -2.65 2.74
N GLN A 106 3.43 -2.60 1.99
CA GLN A 106 4.68 -2.07 2.54
C GLN A 106 4.59 -0.56 2.85
N ALA A 107 3.97 0.21 1.96
CA ALA A 107 3.75 1.63 2.16
C ALA A 107 2.77 1.89 3.33
N LEU A 108 1.67 1.13 3.41
CA LEU A 108 0.74 1.17 4.54
C LEU A 108 1.44 0.84 5.84
N PHE A 109 2.23 -0.22 5.87
CA PHE A 109 2.93 -0.67 7.05
C PHE A 109 3.92 0.38 7.55
N PHE A 110 4.70 0.97 6.63
CA PHE A 110 5.59 2.08 6.93
C PHE A 110 4.84 3.28 7.54
N MET A 111 3.71 3.68 6.92
CA MET A 111 2.90 4.79 7.42
C MET A 111 2.32 4.49 8.80
N SER A 112 1.76 3.30 9.00
CA SER A 112 1.14 2.88 10.27
C SER A 112 2.16 2.82 11.40
N MET A 113 3.38 2.32 11.14
CA MET A 113 4.47 2.34 12.13
C MET A 113 4.86 3.77 12.55
N ARG A 114 5.01 4.69 11.58
CA ARG A 114 5.30 6.11 11.89
C ARG A 114 4.20 6.76 12.71
N ARG A 115 2.94 6.48 12.38
CA ARG A 115 1.79 7.01 13.14
C ARG A 115 1.68 6.40 14.52
N ALA A 116 1.93 5.10 14.65
CA ALA A 116 1.97 4.46 15.96
C ALA A 116 3.03 5.09 16.87
N LEU A 117 4.24 5.37 16.38
CA LEU A 117 5.28 6.06 17.18
C LEU A 117 4.80 7.41 17.74
N SER A 118 4.01 8.17 16.99
CA SER A 118 3.46 9.45 17.46
C SER A 118 2.33 9.32 18.49
N MET A 119 1.74 8.13 18.63
CA MET A 119 0.56 7.86 19.47
C MET A 119 0.86 6.96 20.67
N LEU A 120 2.01 6.28 20.67
CA LEU A 120 2.44 5.47 21.81
C LEU A 120 2.71 6.38 23.02
N LYS A 121 2.28 5.94 24.20
CA LYS A 121 2.50 6.69 25.45
C LYS A 121 3.99 6.82 25.77
N GLN A 122 4.36 7.85 26.53
CA GLN A 122 5.74 8.02 27.00
C GLN A 122 6.19 6.88 27.93
N ASP A 123 5.28 6.30 28.72
CA ASP A 123 5.53 5.10 29.53
C ASP A 123 5.43 3.79 28.73
N SER A 124 5.42 3.87 27.39
CA SER A 124 5.41 2.67 26.55
C SER A 124 6.75 1.93 26.64
N ASP A 125 6.69 0.63 26.34
CA ASP A 125 7.82 -0.27 26.29
C ASP A 125 8.94 0.30 25.37
N ALA A 126 10.03 0.77 25.97
CA ALA A 126 11.14 1.41 25.26
C ALA A 126 11.78 0.47 24.23
N ASP A 127 11.77 -0.84 24.49
CA ASP A 127 12.26 -1.84 23.55
C ASP A 127 11.35 -1.94 22.33
N PHE A 128 10.03 -1.83 22.54
CA PHE A 128 9.05 -1.82 21.46
C PHE A 128 9.18 -0.59 20.56
N VAL A 129 9.34 0.60 21.15
CA VAL A 129 9.60 1.85 20.42
C VAL A 129 10.90 1.75 19.61
N THR A 130 11.95 1.20 20.21
CA THR A 130 13.24 0.96 19.54
C THR A 130 13.08 -0.02 18.37
N HIS A 131 12.32 -1.09 18.54
CA HIS A 131 12.06 -2.08 17.50
C HIS A 131 11.30 -1.46 16.32
N ILE A 132 10.23 -0.70 16.57
CA ILE A 132 9.49 0.01 15.53
C ILE A 132 10.43 0.95 14.76
N THR A 133 11.24 1.73 15.46
CA THR A 133 12.18 2.69 14.84
C THR A 133 13.19 1.99 13.93
N LYS A 134 13.80 0.89 14.40
CA LYS A 134 14.73 0.08 13.59
C LYS A 134 14.04 -0.51 12.36
N ARG A 135 12.80 -0.99 12.51
CA ARG A 135 12.03 -1.55 11.40
C ARG A 135 11.68 -0.49 10.36
N ILE A 136 11.26 0.71 10.77
CA ILE A 136 11.02 1.86 9.87
C ILE A 136 12.27 2.17 9.04
N GLN A 137 13.44 2.26 9.68
CA GLN A 137 14.71 2.54 9.00
C GLN A 137 15.07 1.44 8.00
N SER A 138 14.96 0.17 8.42
CA SER A 138 15.30 -0.97 7.57
C SER A 138 14.35 -1.09 6.37
N LEU A 139 13.05 -0.88 6.59
CA LEU A 139 12.03 -0.90 5.54
C LEU A 139 12.20 0.26 4.56
N SER A 140 12.46 1.48 5.06
CA SER A 140 12.73 2.64 4.21
C SER A 140 13.93 2.39 3.30
N TYR A 141 15.06 1.94 3.87
CA TYR A 141 16.24 1.60 3.09
C TYR A 141 15.93 0.55 2.01
N HIS A 142 15.21 -0.51 2.37
CA HIS A 142 14.84 -1.58 1.46
C HIS A 142 13.97 -1.09 0.30
N LEU A 143 12.89 -0.33 0.58
CA LEU A 143 12.00 0.20 -0.44
C LEU A 143 12.75 1.17 -1.38
N HIS A 144 13.56 2.09 -0.85
CA HIS A 144 14.32 3.00 -1.69
C HIS A 144 15.37 2.34 -2.58
N SER A 145 15.99 1.26 -2.10
CA SER A 145 17.09 0.59 -2.81
C SER A 145 16.59 -0.37 -3.89
N PHE A 146 15.44 -0.99 -3.66
CA PHE A 146 14.99 -2.13 -4.46
C PHE A 146 13.63 -1.94 -5.14
N TYR A 147 12.73 -1.11 -4.58
CA TYR A 147 11.43 -0.86 -5.20
C TYR A 147 11.45 0.35 -6.13
N TRP A 148 12.32 1.33 -5.90
CA TRP A 148 12.35 2.54 -6.71
C TRP A 148 12.80 2.21 -8.13
N LEU A 149 12.03 2.67 -9.11
CA LEU A 149 12.30 2.53 -10.53
C LEU A 149 12.15 3.89 -11.20
N ASP A 150 13.22 4.31 -11.86
CA ASP A 150 13.29 5.42 -12.80
C ASP A 150 14.06 4.95 -14.04
N PHE A 151 14.19 5.80 -15.05
CA PHE A 151 14.91 5.47 -16.28
C PHE A 151 16.35 4.98 -16.03
N GLN A 152 17.09 5.61 -15.11
CA GLN A 152 18.46 5.22 -14.81
C GLN A 152 18.52 3.84 -14.16
N ARG A 153 17.62 3.57 -13.23
CA ARG A 153 17.54 2.30 -12.51
C ARG A 153 17.06 1.18 -13.41
N LEU A 154 16.10 1.43 -14.30
CA LEU A 154 15.66 0.47 -15.30
C LEU A 154 16.83 0.04 -16.17
N ASN A 155 17.61 0.99 -16.69
CA ASN A 155 18.82 0.70 -17.46
C ASN A 155 19.83 -0.15 -16.69
N GLN A 156 20.05 0.12 -15.39
CA GLN A 156 20.93 -0.71 -14.56
C GLN A 156 20.43 -2.15 -14.44
N ILE A 157 19.11 -2.34 -14.23
CA ILE A 157 18.50 -3.67 -14.09
C ILE A 157 18.63 -4.47 -15.39
N CYS A 158 18.51 -3.83 -16.55
CA CYS A 158 18.70 -4.48 -17.85
C CYS A 158 20.10 -5.07 -18.05
N PHE A 159 21.11 -4.55 -17.37
CA PHE A 159 22.50 -5.04 -17.44
C PHE A 159 22.91 -5.86 -16.21
N TYR A 160 21.95 -6.32 -15.40
CA TYR A 160 22.26 -7.20 -14.30
C TYR A 160 22.89 -8.50 -14.79
N LYS A 161 23.92 -8.94 -14.05
CA LYS A 161 24.43 -10.29 -14.17
C LYS A 161 23.57 -11.20 -13.30
N THR A 162 23.34 -12.41 -13.77
CA THR A 162 22.63 -13.47 -13.04
C THR A 162 23.62 -14.29 -12.21
N GLU A 163 23.09 -15.04 -11.25
CA GLU A 163 23.85 -15.98 -10.40
C GLU A 163 24.97 -15.32 -9.57
N GLU A 164 24.77 -14.05 -9.18
CA GLU A 164 25.70 -13.35 -8.30
C GLU A 164 25.64 -13.88 -6.87
N TYR A 165 26.72 -14.52 -6.42
CA TYR A 165 26.85 -15.01 -5.05
C TYR A 165 27.88 -14.19 -4.26
N SER A 166 27.48 -13.02 -3.76
CA SER A 166 28.32 -12.20 -2.88
C SER A 166 27.51 -11.16 -2.09
N GLN A 167 28.06 -10.64 -0.98
CA GLN A 167 27.45 -9.53 -0.25
C GLN A 167 27.46 -8.21 -1.04
N THR A 168 28.40 -8.09 -1.99
CA THR A 168 28.57 -6.95 -2.89
C THR A 168 27.81 -7.10 -4.21
N ALA A 169 26.96 -8.12 -4.34
CA ALA A 169 26.13 -8.34 -5.51
C ALA A 169 25.23 -7.14 -5.79
N LEU A 170 25.15 -6.74 -7.06
CA LEU A 170 24.23 -5.71 -7.53
C LEU A 170 22.83 -6.32 -7.72
N ASN A 171 22.76 -7.53 -8.28
CA ASN A 171 21.52 -8.25 -8.51
C ASN A 171 21.15 -9.13 -7.29
N LYS A 172 20.82 -8.48 -6.17
CA LYS A 172 20.58 -9.17 -4.88
C LYS A 172 19.43 -10.17 -4.90
N PHE A 173 18.47 -10.01 -5.82
CA PHE A 173 17.30 -10.88 -5.92
C PHE A 173 17.44 -11.91 -7.04
N ASN A 174 18.57 -11.96 -7.75
CA ASN A 174 18.78 -12.82 -8.90
C ASN A 174 17.65 -12.67 -9.95
N MET A 175 17.29 -11.42 -10.23
CA MET A 175 16.31 -11.09 -11.26
C MET A 175 16.93 -11.32 -12.65
N ILE A 176 16.16 -11.92 -13.55
CA ILE A 176 16.58 -12.26 -14.90
C ILE A 176 16.22 -11.09 -15.82
N PRO A 177 17.19 -10.37 -16.44
CA PRO A 177 16.89 -9.22 -17.30
C PRO A 177 15.94 -9.53 -18.46
N GLU A 178 16.00 -10.75 -19.01
CA GLU A 178 15.13 -11.22 -20.07
C GLU A 178 13.66 -11.38 -19.61
N SER A 179 13.39 -11.36 -18.31
CA SER A 179 12.02 -11.36 -17.77
C SER A 179 11.41 -9.97 -17.62
N ILE A 180 12.12 -8.91 -18.00
CA ILE A 180 11.58 -7.54 -17.97
C ILE A 180 10.49 -7.43 -19.06
N PRO A 181 9.26 -7.02 -18.71
CA PRO A 181 8.21 -6.86 -19.72
C PRO A 181 8.50 -5.72 -20.69
N ASP A 182 8.29 -5.93 -22.00
CA ASP A 182 8.60 -4.94 -23.03
C ASP A 182 7.90 -3.58 -22.82
N TRP A 183 6.67 -3.60 -22.30
CA TRP A 183 5.87 -2.39 -22.09
C TRP A 183 6.53 -1.38 -21.14
N ILE A 184 7.44 -1.81 -20.25
CA ILE A 184 8.08 -0.87 -19.30
C ILE A 184 9.02 0.10 -20.01
N PHE A 185 9.62 -0.32 -21.13
CA PHE A 185 10.55 0.52 -21.89
C PHE A 185 9.84 1.65 -22.61
N ASP A 186 8.63 1.40 -23.09
CA ASP A 186 7.77 2.41 -23.70
C ASP A 186 7.09 3.28 -22.65
N LEU A 187 6.76 2.72 -21.48
CA LEU A 187 6.09 3.43 -20.41
C LEU A 187 7.03 4.38 -19.66
N MET A 188 8.30 4.01 -19.45
CA MET A 188 9.20 4.75 -18.55
C MET A 188 9.68 6.07 -19.18
N PRO A 189 9.26 7.24 -18.66
CA PRO A 189 9.73 8.52 -19.18
C PRO A 189 11.18 8.83 -18.81
N SER A 190 11.73 9.87 -19.43
CA SER A 190 13.09 10.36 -19.12
C SER A 190 13.19 11.04 -17.75
N HIS A 191 12.09 11.64 -17.29
CA HIS A 191 11.96 12.25 -15.98
C HIS A 191 10.81 11.59 -15.22
N GLY A 192 11.02 11.32 -13.94
CA GLY A 192 10.04 10.66 -13.11
C GLY A 192 10.41 9.24 -12.70
N GLY A 193 9.61 8.68 -11.80
CA GLY A 193 9.81 7.32 -11.30
C GLY A 193 8.76 6.91 -10.27
N TYR A 194 8.69 5.62 -9.99
CA TYR A 194 7.74 5.08 -9.01
C TYR A 194 8.29 3.88 -8.24
N PHE A 195 7.56 3.46 -7.19
CA PHE A 195 7.79 2.19 -6.54
C PHE A 195 7.04 1.07 -7.27
N ILE A 196 7.79 0.09 -7.78
CA ILE A 196 7.25 -1.09 -8.44
C ILE A 196 6.35 -1.90 -7.50
N GLY A 197 5.47 -2.72 -8.07
CA GLY A 197 4.44 -3.43 -7.33
C GLY A 197 4.95 -4.46 -6.34
N ASN A 198 6.05 -5.15 -6.63
CA ASN A 198 6.55 -6.23 -5.78
C ASN A 198 8.03 -6.54 -6.05
N VAL A 199 8.76 -6.93 -5.01
CA VAL A 199 10.14 -7.44 -5.11
C VAL A 199 10.25 -8.67 -4.22
N SER A 200 10.58 -9.80 -4.82
CA SER A 200 10.71 -11.11 -4.17
C SER A 200 11.95 -11.84 -4.73
N PRO A 201 12.43 -12.93 -4.09
CA PRO A 201 13.47 -13.78 -4.67
C PRO A 201 13.11 -14.20 -6.11
N ALA A 202 14.01 -13.92 -7.06
CA ALA A 202 13.86 -14.17 -8.50
C ALA A 202 12.61 -13.55 -9.16
N ARG A 203 11.99 -12.52 -8.55
CA ARG A 203 10.78 -11.89 -9.09
C ARG A 203 10.73 -10.39 -8.81
N MET A 204 10.52 -9.60 -9.85
CA MET A 204 10.14 -8.19 -9.76
C MET A 204 8.85 -7.97 -10.54
N ASP A 205 7.85 -7.40 -9.89
CA ASP A 205 6.59 -7.02 -10.52
C ASP A 205 6.63 -5.53 -10.83
N PHE A 206 6.86 -5.21 -12.10
CA PHE A 206 7.03 -3.85 -12.57
C PHE A 206 5.73 -3.05 -12.60
N ARG A 207 4.56 -3.67 -12.43
CA ARG A 207 3.27 -2.94 -12.51
C ARG A 207 3.24 -1.76 -11.55
N TRP A 208 2.71 -0.64 -12.03
CA TRP A 208 2.43 0.52 -11.20
C TRP A 208 1.16 0.26 -10.40
N PHE A 209 1.20 0.50 -9.08
CA PHE A 209 0.03 0.42 -8.21
C PHE A 209 -0.23 1.78 -7.58
N CYS A 210 -1.44 2.27 -7.78
CA CYS A 210 -1.85 3.63 -7.44
C CYS A 210 -1.74 3.91 -5.93
N LEU A 211 -2.41 3.09 -5.11
CA LEU A 211 -2.51 3.32 -3.68
C LEU A 211 -1.16 3.24 -2.97
N GLY A 212 -0.32 2.26 -3.31
CA GLY A 212 1.02 2.10 -2.73
C GLY A 212 1.92 3.31 -2.98
N ASN A 213 1.91 3.84 -4.20
CA ASN A 213 2.71 5.01 -4.57
C ASN A 213 2.21 6.29 -3.87
N PHE A 214 0.89 6.51 -3.79
CA PHE A 214 0.36 7.65 -3.07
C PHE A 214 0.61 7.59 -1.56
N ILE A 215 0.43 6.43 -0.94
CA ILE A 215 0.74 6.27 0.49
C ILE A 215 2.23 6.49 0.74
N ALA A 216 3.10 6.11 -0.19
CA ALA A 216 4.52 6.39 -0.08
C ALA A 216 4.84 7.90 -0.05
N ILE A 217 4.14 8.72 -0.86
CA ILE A 217 4.23 10.19 -0.78
C ILE A 217 3.68 10.70 0.55
N LEU A 218 2.43 10.32 0.90
CA LEU A 218 1.72 10.81 2.08
C LEU A 218 2.42 10.45 3.41
N SER A 219 3.11 9.32 3.43
CA SER A 219 3.87 8.85 4.59
C SER A 219 5.26 9.46 4.69
N SER A 220 5.66 10.31 3.74
CA SER A 220 7.03 10.81 3.55
C SER A 220 8.04 9.66 3.53
N LEU A 221 7.65 8.53 2.92
CA LEU A 221 8.59 7.48 2.54
C LEU A 221 9.43 8.01 1.39
N VAL A 222 8.80 8.59 0.37
CA VAL A 222 9.51 9.29 -0.70
C VAL A 222 9.87 10.72 -0.25
N THR A 223 11.12 11.12 -0.41
CA THR A 223 11.62 12.47 -0.05
C THR A 223 12.60 13.00 -1.10
N GLY A 224 12.81 14.32 -1.10
CA GLY A 224 13.73 14.99 -2.03
C GLY A 224 13.31 14.83 -3.50
N GLU A 225 14.29 14.69 -4.38
CA GLU A 225 14.10 14.58 -5.84
C GLU A 225 13.10 13.48 -6.24
N LYS A 226 13.09 12.34 -5.52
CA LYS A 226 12.14 11.25 -5.81
C LYS A 226 10.69 11.65 -5.56
N ALA A 227 10.44 12.56 -4.62
CA ALA A 227 9.09 12.99 -4.26
C ALA A 227 8.52 14.00 -5.26
N GLU A 228 9.40 14.70 -5.98
CA GLU A 228 9.05 15.56 -7.12
C GLU A 228 8.86 14.70 -8.38
N ALA A 229 9.74 13.71 -8.58
CA ALA A 229 9.71 12.81 -9.74
C ALA A 229 8.44 11.94 -9.84
N MET A 230 7.82 11.55 -8.74
CA MET A 230 6.64 10.68 -8.77
C MET A 230 5.36 11.39 -9.28
N PRO A 231 5.04 12.61 -8.82
CA PRO A 231 4.11 13.52 -9.49
C PRO A 231 4.38 13.71 -10.98
N ASP A 232 5.63 14.00 -11.37
CA ASP A 232 6.00 14.23 -12.76
C ASP A 232 5.66 13.02 -13.63
N LEU A 233 5.91 11.80 -13.14
CA LEU A 233 5.52 10.56 -13.81
C LEU A 233 4.00 10.49 -14.05
N VAL A 234 3.18 10.86 -13.06
CA VAL A 234 1.71 10.80 -13.18
C VAL A 234 1.19 11.83 -14.18
N ASP A 235 1.83 12.99 -14.24
CA ASP A 235 1.49 14.04 -15.20
C ASP A 235 1.91 13.67 -16.63
N GLU A 236 3.12 13.10 -16.80
CA GLU A 236 3.59 12.62 -18.10
C GLU A 236 2.77 11.43 -18.62
N LEU A 237 2.36 10.51 -17.73
CA LEU A 237 1.56 9.33 -18.06
C LEU A 237 0.07 9.53 -17.76
N CYS A 238 -0.40 10.78 -17.83
CA CYS A 238 -1.78 11.09 -17.46
C CYS A 238 -2.77 10.32 -18.34
N GLU A 239 -2.54 10.17 -19.64
CA GLU A 239 -3.47 9.46 -20.54
C GLU A 239 -3.57 7.96 -20.22
N GLU A 240 -2.46 7.35 -19.81
CA GLU A 240 -2.35 5.94 -19.45
C GLU A 240 -2.95 5.67 -18.06
N LEU A 241 -2.60 6.49 -17.06
CA LEU A 241 -2.94 6.28 -15.66
C LEU A 241 -4.27 6.93 -15.25
N ASN A 242 -4.68 7.98 -15.96
CA ASN A 242 -5.84 8.80 -15.66
C ASN A 242 -6.67 9.06 -16.94
N ARG A 243 -7.65 8.19 -17.21
CA ARG A 243 -8.66 8.47 -18.25
C ARG A 243 -9.64 9.54 -17.75
N GLU A 244 -10.60 9.92 -18.60
CA GLU A 244 -11.53 11.07 -18.49
C GLU A 244 -11.99 11.50 -17.07
N MET A 245 -12.12 10.63 -16.06
CA MET A 245 -12.51 11.02 -14.69
C MET A 245 -11.93 10.18 -13.52
N SER A 246 -11.04 9.19 -13.75
CA SER A 246 -10.57 8.34 -12.64
C SER A 246 -9.22 7.65 -12.87
N LEU A 247 -8.48 7.52 -11.76
CA LEU A 247 -7.18 6.84 -11.72
C LEU A 247 -7.34 5.32 -11.79
N LYS A 248 -6.43 4.68 -12.50
CA LYS A 248 -6.31 3.22 -12.50
C LYS A 248 -5.85 2.71 -11.15
N ILE A 249 -6.35 1.55 -10.73
CA ILE A 249 -5.85 0.85 -9.54
C ILE A 249 -4.42 0.32 -9.76
N SER A 250 -4.17 -0.23 -10.95
CA SER A 250 -2.90 -0.78 -11.39
C SER A 250 -2.69 -0.55 -12.88
N TYR A 251 -1.43 -0.56 -13.33
CA TYR A 251 -1.10 -0.46 -14.75
C TYR A 251 0.15 -1.29 -15.09
N PRO A 252 0.19 -1.99 -16.24
CA PRO A 252 -0.94 -2.25 -17.15
C PRO A 252 -1.88 -3.34 -16.62
N GLY A 253 -3.02 -3.52 -17.28
CA GLY A 253 -3.89 -4.67 -17.08
C GLY A 253 -3.31 -5.91 -17.75
N MET A 254 -3.33 -7.04 -17.07
CA MET A 254 -2.88 -8.34 -17.57
C MET A 254 -3.82 -8.87 -18.66
N GLU A 255 -3.23 -9.51 -19.68
CA GLU A 255 -3.94 -10.02 -20.85
C GLU A 255 -3.57 -11.48 -21.14
N ASN A 256 -4.41 -12.17 -21.90
CA ASN A 256 -4.14 -13.49 -22.47
C ASN A 256 -3.57 -14.50 -21.43
N GLN A 257 -2.42 -15.10 -21.75
CA GLN A 257 -1.77 -16.13 -20.93
C GLN A 257 -1.38 -15.62 -19.54
N GLU A 258 -0.97 -14.36 -19.41
CA GLU A 258 -0.66 -13.77 -18.10
C GLU A 258 -1.92 -13.74 -17.22
N TRP A 259 -3.05 -13.26 -17.77
CA TRP A 259 -4.33 -13.26 -17.05
C TRP A 259 -4.74 -14.68 -16.64
N HIS A 260 -4.64 -15.66 -17.53
CA HIS A 260 -4.97 -17.05 -17.24
C HIS A 260 -4.14 -17.62 -16.08
N ILE A 261 -2.81 -17.40 -16.11
CA ILE A 261 -1.87 -17.97 -15.13
C ILE A 261 -1.96 -17.24 -13.79
N VAL A 262 -1.93 -15.91 -13.81
CA VAL A 262 -1.81 -15.08 -12.61
C VAL A 262 -3.13 -15.04 -11.84
N THR A 263 -4.24 -14.77 -12.52
CA THR A 263 -5.55 -14.65 -11.85
C THR A 263 -6.25 -15.99 -11.68
N GLY A 264 -5.86 -17.02 -12.46
CA GLY A 264 -6.58 -18.29 -12.51
C GLY A 264 -7.89 -18.20 -13.30
N CYS A 265 -7.90 -17.40 -14.37
CA CYS A 265 -9.07 -17.14 -15.22
C CYS A 265 -10.23 -16.46 -14.47
N ASP A 266 -9.92 -15.52 -13.58
CA ASP A 266 -10.93 -14.85 -12.75
C ASP A 266 -11.86 -13.96 -13.60
N PRO A 267 -13.15 -14.29 -13.72
CA PRO A 267 -14.08 -13.58 -14.59
C PRO A 267 -14.41 -12.15 -14.11
N LYS A 268 -14.10 -11.77 -12.86
CA LYS A 268 -14.25 -10.38 -12.39
C LYS A 268 -13.09 -9.49 -12.83
N ASN A 269 -11.89 -10.07 -12.87
CA ASN A 269 -10.63 -9.39 -13.20
C ASN A 269 -10.24 -9.55 -14.67
N THR A 270 -11.21 -9.45 -15.58
CA THR A 270 -10.97 -9.44 -17.03
C THR A 270 -10.13 -8.21 -17.44
N ARG A 271 -9.73 -8.16 -18.71
CA ARG A 271 -8.88 -7.10 -19.26
C ARG A 271 -9.45 -5.70 -18.94
N TRP A 272 -8.67 -4.88 -18.23
CA TRP A 272 -9.02 -3.51 -17.81
C TRP A 272 -10.25 -3.42 -16.90
N SER A 273 -10.57 -4.48 -16.15
CA SER A 273 -11.74 -4.56 -15.27
C SER A 273 -11.33 -4.74 -13.81
N TYR A 274 -12.13 -4.16 -12.91
CA TYR A 274 -12.03 -4.32 -11.45
C TYR A 274 -10.58 -4.12 -10.96
N HIS A 275 -9.92 -5.13 -10.37
CA HIS A 275 -8.53 -4.98 -9.91
C HIS A 275 -7.48 -5.02 -11.03
N ASN A 276 -7.84 -5.56 -12.20
CA ASN A 276 -6.95 -5.74 -13.33
C ASN A 276 -6.93 -4.52 -14.26
N GLY A 277 -6.37 -3.42 -13.75
CA GLY A 277 -6.24 -2.17 -14.49
C GLY A 277 -7.54 -1.36 -14.67
N GLY A 278 -8.57 -1.71 -13.89
CA GLY A 278 -9.81 -0.94 -13.82
C GLY A 278 -9.56 0.46 -13.24
N SER A 279 -10.39 1.42 -13.66
CA SER A 279 -10.39 2.77 -13.10
C SER A 279 -11.35 2.85 -11.92
N TRP A 280 -10.85 3.30 -10.77
CA TRP A 280 -11.63 3.35 -9.53
C TRP A 280 -11.91 4.81 -9.21
N SER A 281 -13.16 5.23 -9.43
CA SER A 281 -13.67 6.51 -8.96
C SER A 281 -13.99 6.40 -7.47
N GLY A 282 -12.97 6.44 -6.62
CA GLY A 282 -13.21 7.09 -5.34
C GLY A 282 -13.55 8.55 -5.64
N GLU A 283 -14.43 9.20 -4.88
CA GLU A 283 -14.57 10.68 -4.91
C GLU A 283 -13.19 11.39 -4.74
N SER A 284 -12.16 10.64 -4.31
CA SER A 284 -10.74 10.95 -4.25
C SER A 284 -9.96 11.04 -5.59
N ALA A 285 -10.49 10.62 -6.75
CA ALA A 285 -9.75 10.75 -8.02
C ALA A 285 -9.66 12.22 -8.51
N LEU A 286 -10.65 13.03 -8.18
CA LEU A 286 -10.61 14.49 -8.36
C LEU A 286 -9.72 15.17 -7.32
N GLU A 287 -9.65 14.64 -6.10
CA GLU A 287 -8.72 15.12 -5.06
C GLU A 287 -7.28 14.69 -5.32
N ALA A 288 -7.00 13.60 -6.04
CA ALA A 288 -5.64 13.20 -6.36
C ALA A 288 -4.88 14.24 -7.20
N ARG A 289 -5.56 14.92 -8.13
CA ARG A 289 -4.99 16.11 -8.82
C ARG A 289 -4.65 17.23 -7.83
N TYR A 290 -5.46 17.42 -6.79
CA TYR A 290 -5.19 18.39 -5.74
C TYR A 290 -4.13 17.91 -4.74
N ILE A 291 -4.04 16.61 -4.42
CA ILE A 291 -3.02 16.03 -3.54
C ILE A 291 -1.66 16.12 -4.21
N THR A 292 -1.55 15.87 -5.52
CA THR A 292 -0.31 16.11 -6.27
C THR A 292 0.10 17.59 -6.22
N LEU A 293 -0.86 18.51 -6.45
CA LEU A 293 -0.62 19.96 -6.42
C LEU A 293 -0.30 20.50 -5.00
N TYR A 294 -0.95 19.97 -3.96
CA TYR A 294 -0.77 20.38 -2.56
C TYR A 294 0.37 19.64 -1.87
N CYS A 295 0.80 18.46 -2.33
CA CYS A 295 2.01 17.80 -1.81
C CYS A 295 3.27 18.57 -2.24
N VAL A 296 3.29 19.15 -3.45
CA VAL A 296 4.38 20.04 -3.90
C VAL A 296 4.40 21.34 -3.09
N ILE A 297 3.25 21.94 -2.79
CA ILE A 297 3.16 23.15 -1.95
C ILE A 297 3.42 22.84 -0.46
N GLY A 298 3.01 21.65 0.01
CA GLY A 298 3.14 21.20 1.40
C GLY A 298 4.56 20.78 1.79
N GLN A 299 5.44 20.48 0.85
CA GLN A 299 6.86 20.26 1.13
C GLN A 299 7.63 21.56 1.42
N LEU A 300 7.16 22.71 0.92
CA LEU A 300 7.71 24.04 1.25
C LEU A 300 7.28 24.56 2.64
N LEU A 301 6.19 24.02 3.20
CA LEU A 301 5.69 24.37 4.52
C LEU A 301 5.85 23.17 5.46
N GLN A 302 6.97 23.14 6.19
CA GLN A 302 7.14 22.25 7.33
C GLN A 302 5.86 22.19 8.17
N SER A 303 5.39 20.98 8.45
CA SER A 303 4.37 20.62 9.45
C SER A 303 2.89 20.63 8.99
N CYS A 304 2.23 19.48 9.16
CA CYS A 304 0.82 19.34 9.58
C CYS A 304 -0.36 19.51 8.59
N TRP A 305 -0.19 19.84 7.32
CA TRP A 305 -1.36 20.13 6.44
C TRP A 305 -1.98 18.96 5.68
N ILE A 306 -1.31 17.81 5.57
CA ILE A 306 -1.79 16.69 4.71
C ILE A 306 -3.11 16.07 5.22
N PHE A 307 -3.49 16.25 6.49
CA PHE A 307 -4.79 15.80 7.01
C PHE A 307 -5.95 16.77 6.76
N CYS A 308 -5.70 18.01 6.34
CA CYS A 308 -6.75 19.01 6.11
C CYS A 308 -7.51 18.82 4.78
N LEU A 309 -6.98 18.01 3.85
CA LEU A 309 -7.51 17.89 2.48
C LEU A 309 -8.17 16.54 2.18
N LEU A 310 -8.24 15.63 3.15
CA LEU A 310 -9.08 14.43 3.05
C LEU A 310 -10.33 14.70 3.90
N PRO A 311 -11.47 15.12 3.30
CA PRO A 311 -12.73 15.17 4.02
C PRO A 311 -12.96 13.84 4.74
N SER A 312 -13.56 13.88 5.93
CA SER A 312 -13.95 12.69 6.71
C SER A 312 -14.74 11.64 5.91
N ALA A 313 -15.31 12.04 4.77
CA ALA A 313 -15.96 11.17 3.81
C ALA A 313 -14.98 10.25 3.06
N VAL A 314 -13.73 10.64 2.76
CA VAL A 314 -12.83 9.88 1.90
C VAL A 314 -12.20 8.68 2.62
N LEU A 315 -11.70 8.85 3.85
CA LEU A 315 -11.18 7.71 4.64
C LEU A 315 -12.30 6.75 5.09
N SER A 316 -13.52 7.27 5.26
CA SER A 316 -14.71 6.48 5.58
C SER A 316 -15.24 5.75 4.34
N HIS A 317 -15.46 6.43 3.22
CA HIS A 317 -15.99 5.84 1.98
C HIS A 317 -14.97 4.97 1.23
N CYS A 318 -13.66 5.27 1.24
CA CYS A 318 -12.69 4.36 0.63
C CYS A 318 -12.73 2.97 1.28
N TYR A 319 -12.96 2.90 2.60
CA TYR A 319 -13.07 1.63 3.31
C TYR A 319 -14.48 1.02 3.24
N TYR A 320 -15.55 1.82 3.31
CA TYR A 320 -16.92 1.30 3.26
C TYR A 320 -17.40 0.94 1.85
N SER A 321 -16.95 1.63 0.80
CA SER A 321 -17.40 1.40 -0.58
C SER A 321 -16.65 0.23 -1.26
N CYS A 322 -15.40 -0.06 -0.87
CA CYS A 322 -14.68 -1.25 -1.40
C CYS A 322 -15.28 -2.58 -0.92
N TRP A 323 -15.96 -2.58 0.23
CA TRP A 323 -16.52 -3.79 0.85
C TRP A 323 -18.04 -3.96 0.61
N TRP A 324 -18.68 -3.02 -0.09
CA TRP A 324 -20.09 -3.06 -0.44
C TRP A 324 -20.30 -2.97 -1.95
N HIS A 325 -20.01 -4.07 -2.64
CA HIS A 325 -20.68 -4.44 -3.89
C HIS A 325 -20.88 -5.95 -4.00
#